data_AF-A0A9P7WYT4-F1
#
_entry.id   AF-A0A9P7WYT4-F1
#
_cell.length_a   1.000
_cell.length_b   1.000
_cell.length_c   1.000
_cell.angle_alpha   90.00
_cell.angle_beta   90.00
_cell.angle_gamma   90.00
#
_symmetry.space_group_name_H-M   'P 1'
#
loop_
_entity.id
_entity.type
_entity.pdbx_description
1 polymer ?
#
loop_
_entity_poly.entity_id
_entity_poly.type
_entity_poly.pdbx_seq_one_letter_code
_entity_poly.pdbx_strand_id
1 'polypeptide(L)'
;MAGSKRAKIKQKAANLMDHLSPPISPAASPQDDGLLDDLLNQMNQDGHISPEAAKLAGEVEAKQRSTETLGAKLRKDPRVRWQERQARKAAALAAAQSPDDPTATAQIEREKHEEERAIKHVCDQLGLEMHEINPDGHCLFSAVADQLALLRKLSPLQTNYKTTRAAAANYMLDHPDDFLPFLPSMDGEDGAGATDDGLMTPKNFAQYCSTIRNTGVWGGEPEIMALSRAYNVPIHVAQWGQPPIVCHSPDGMEVDPHLPSVKVSYHRRMYGLGEHYNSLRPKRSVLQAMSGMIVGPG
;
A
#
# COMPACT_ATOMS: atom_id res chain seq x y z
N MET A 1 8.21 75.97 -20.74
CA MET A 1 8.10 75.73 -19.28
C MET A 1 7.09 74.60 -19.05
N ALA A 2 7.63 73.38 -18.96
CA ALA A 2 6.88 72.13 -18.87
C ALA A 2 6.69 71.74 -17.40
N GLY A 3 5.50 71.30 -17.01
CA GLY A 3 5.27 70.83 -15.64
C GLY A 3 3.82 70.55 -15.27
N SER A 4 3.08 69.74 -16.03
CA SER A 4 1.78 69.20 -15.55
C SER A 4 1.42 67.87 -16.22
N LYS A 5 2.29 66.86 -16.06
CA LYS A 5 2.04 65.46 -16.49
C LYS A 5 2.41 64.38 -15.46
N ARG A 6 2.88 64.75 -14.25
CA ARG A 6 3.23 63.78 -13.18
C ARG A 6 2.12 63.50 -12.14
N ALA A 7 1.06 64.30 -12.09
CA ALA A 7 -0.02 64.12 -11.10
C ALA A 7 -1.14 63.16 -11.53
N LYS A 8 -1.35 62.94 -12.84
CA LYS A 8 -2.41 62.05 -13.36
C LYS A 8 -2.01 60.57 -13.51
N ILE A 9 -0.74 60.23 -13.28
CA ILE A 9 -0.26 58.84 -13.31
C ILE A 9 -0.29 58.18 -11.92
N LYS A 10 -0.21 58.96 -10.83
CA LYS A 10 -0.30 58.41 -9.46
C LYS A 10 -1.73 58.06 -9.01
N GLN A 11 -2.77 58.65 -9.63
CA GLN A 11 -4.16 58.39 -9.25
C GLN A 11 -4.79 57.19 -10.01
N LYS A 12 -4.16 56.72 -11.10
CA LYS A 12 -4.56 55.49 -11.80
C LYS A 12 -3.86 54.23 -11.29
N ALA A 13 -2.81 54.37 -10.46
CA ALA A 13 -2.11 53.26 -9.83
C ALA A 13 -2.66 52.89 -8.44
N ALA A 14 -3.50 53.75 -7.83
CA ALA A 14 -4.08 53.52 -6.49
C ALA A 14 -5.44 52.78 -6.53
N ASN A 15 -6.15 52.75 -7.66
CA ASN A 15 -7.43 52.04 -7.80
C ASN A 15 -7.32 50.65 -8.45
N LEU A 16 -6.10 50.11 -8.62
CA LEU A 16 -5.87 48.75 -9.15
C LEU A 16 -5.15 47.83 -8.16
N MET A 17 -4.98 48.27 -6.90
CA MET A 17 -4.34 47.49 -5.82
C MET A 17 -5.31 47.11 -4.69
N ASP A 18 -6.63 47.28 -4.88
CA ASP A 18 -7.64 47.07 -3.82
C ASP A 18 -8.49 45.79 -4.00
N HIS A 19 -8.04 44.83 -4.84
CA HIS A 19 -8.79 43.59 -5.07
C HIS A 19 -7.99 42.29 -5.01
N LEU A 20 -6.77 42.28 -4.47
CA LEU A 20 -6.02 41.03 -4.33
C LEU A 20 -5.30 40.93 -2.98
N SER A 21 -6.11 40.76 -1.93
CA SER A 21 -5.78 40.07 -0.68
C SER A 21 -7.08 39.89 0.12
N PRO A 22 -7.24 38.86 0.97
CA PRO A 22 -6.47 37.63 1.17
C PRO A 22 -7.42 36.38 1.23
N PRO A 23 -6.96 35.16 1.58
CA PRO A 23 -6.65 34.91 2.98
C PRO A 23 -5.29 34.25 3.17
N ILE A 24 -4.67 34.64 4.28
CA ILE A 24 -3.76 33.79 5.03
C ILE A 24 -4.53 32.49 5.32
N SER A 25 -4.05 31.37 4.81
CA SER A 25 -4.50 30.01 5.15
C SER A 25 -3.27 29.11 5.34
N PRO A 26 -3.40 28.05 6.14
CA PRO A 26 -2.57 27.81 7.31
C PRO A 26 -1.25 27.12 6.97
N ALA A 27 -0.32 27.09 7.92
CA ALA A 27 0.76 26.13 7.92
C ALA A 27 0.17 24.73 7.70
N ALA A 28 0.40 24.15 6.51
CA ALA A 28 -0.04 22.81 6.17
C ALA A 28 0.74 21.82 7.04
N SER A 29 0.01 21.16 7.94
CA SER A 29 0.44 20.04 8.74
C SER A 29 0.88 18.85 7.85
N PRO A 30 1.59 17.84 8.41
CA PRO A 30 2.11 16.66 7.69
C PRO A 30 1.05 15.73 7.05
N GLN A 31 -0.20 16.19 6.90
CA GLN A 31 -1.34 15.40 6.46
C GLN A 31 -1.51 15.37 4.93
N ASP A 32 -0.93 16.32 4.20
CA ASP A 32 -1.07 16.40 2.73
C ASP A 32 -0.20 15.39 1.97
N ASP A 33 0.89 14.90 2.59
CA ASP A 33 1.78 13.92 1.94
C ASP A 33 1.11 12.55 1.79
N GLY A 34 0.25 12.16 2.75
CA GLY A 34 -0.53 10.92 2.68
C GLY A 34 -1.64 10.96 1.63
N LEU A 35 -2.23 12.14 1.40
CA LEU A 35 -3.29 12.35 0.40
C LEU A 35 -2.81 12.14 -1.03
N LEU A 36 -1.54 12.44 -1.29
CA LEU A 36 -0.93 12.32 -2.61
C LEU A 36 -0.45 10.89 -2.90
N ASP A 37 0.02 10.18 -1.86
CA ASP A 37 0.27 8.73 -1.91
C ASP A 37 -1.04 7.94 -2.08
N ASP A 38 -2.11 8.36 -1.40
CA ASP A 38 -3.45 7.78 -1.57
C ASP A 38 -4.00 8.04 -2.98
N LEU A 39 -3.76 9.22 -3.57
CA LEU A 39 -4.13 9.53 -4.95
C LEU A 39 -3.35 8.70 -5.98
N LEU A 40 -2.05 8.48 -5.75
CA LEU A 40 -1.20 7.65 -6.61
C LEU A 40 -1.59 6.17 -6.49
N ASN A 41 -1.94 5.72 -5.29
CA ASN A 41 -2.52 4.40 -5.08
C ASN A 41 -3.88 4.26 -5.77
N GLN A 42 -4.69 5.32 -5.79
CA GLN A 42 -5.97 5.35 -6.50
C GLN A 42 -5.80 5.34 -8.02
N MET A 43 -4.77 5.99 -8.57
CA MET A 43 -4.44 5.91 -10.00
C MET A 43 -3.90 4.53 -10.40
N ASN A 44 -3.23 3.82 -9.48
CA ASN A 44 -2.87 2.42 -9.68
C ASN A 44 -4.10 1.49 -9.66
N GLN A 45 -5.22 1.84 -9.02
CA GLN A 45 -6.40 0.97 -8.90
C GLN A 45 -7.06 0.61 -10.24
N ASP A 46 -6.98 1.49 -11.26
CA ASP A 46 -7.80 1.35 -12.47
C ASP A 46 -7.14 0.57 -13.62
N GLY A 47 -5.86 0.16 -13.50
CA GLY A 47 -5.16 -0.66 -14.51
C GLY A 47 -5.08 -0.08 -15.93
N HIS A 48 -5.66 1.09 -16.16
CA HIS A 48 -5.70 1.82 -17.43
C HIS A 48 -5.34 3.28 -17.16
N ILE A 49 -4.22 3.71 -17.72
CA ILE A 49 -3.90 5.13 -17.84
C ILE A 49 -4.94 5.72 -18.79
N SER A 50 -5.87 6.54 -18.27
CA SER A 50 -6.81 7.30 -19.10
C SER A 50 -6.03 8.04 -20.20
N PRO A 51 -6.55 8.16 -21.43
CA PRO A 51 -5.94 8.98 -22.48
C PRO A 51 -5.68 10.43 -22.03
N GLU A 52 -6.36 10.89 -20.96
CA GLU A 52 -6.11 12.15 -20.28
C GLU A 52 -4.77 12.21 -19.53
N ALA A 53 -4.33 11.10 -18.91
CA ALA A 53 -3.05 11.02 -18.21
C ALA A 53 -1.86 10.87 -19.18
N ALA A 54 -2.04 10.18 -20.31
CA ALA A 54 -1.06 10.18 -21.41
C ALA A 54 -0.92 11.57 -22.05
N LYS A 55 -2.04 12.29 -22.18
CA LYS A 55 -2.06 13.68 -22.65
C LYS A 55 -1.40 14.62 -21.64
N LEU A 56 -1.60 14.42 -20.34
CA LEU A 56 -0.95 15.17 -19.28
C LEU A 56 0.57 14.92 -19.26
N ALA A 57 1.03 13.69 -19.48
CA ALA A 57 2.45 13.36 -19.62
C ALA A 57 3.08 14.06 -20.84
N GLY A 58 2.39 14.04 -21.99
CA GLY A 58 2.81 14.78 -23.18
C GLY A 58 2.81 16.31 -22.99
N GLU A 59 1.84 16.85 -22.24
CA GLU A 59 1.78 18.28 -21.90
C GLU A 59 2.87 18.69 -20.91
N VAL A 60 3.29 17.79 -20.01
CA VAL A 60 4.42 18.00 -19.09
C VAL A 60 5.75 17.96 -19.84
N GLU A 61 5.94 17.02 -20.78
CA GLU A 61 7.12 16.99 -21.67
C GLU A 61 7.18 18.21 -22.62
N ALA A 62 6.03 18.67 -23.11
CA ALA A 62 5.94 19.87 -23.95
C ALA A 62 6.19 21.17 -23.15
N LYS A 63 5.74 21.22 -21.89
CA LYS A 63 6.09 22.31 -20.95
C LYS A 63 7.57 22.28 -20.59
N GLN A 64 8.20 21.12 -20.47
CA GLN A 64 9.65 21.00 -20.25
C GLN A 64 10.47 21.56 -21.42
N ARG A 65 10.11 21.22 -22.67
CA ARG A 65 10.76 21.77 -23.88
C ARG A 65 10.59 23.29 -24.02
N SER A 66 9.50 23.87 -23.52
CA SER A 66 9.31 25.33 -23.52
C SER A 66 10.02 26.04 -22.36
N THR A 67 10.27 25.36 -21.23
CA THR A 67 11.01 25.92 -20.09
C THR A 67 12.53 25.98 -20.26
N GLU A 68 13.11 25.38 -21.31
CA GLU A 68 14.54 25.55 -21.63
C GLU A 68 14.91 26.99 -22.05
N THR A 69 13.92 27.86 -22.31
CA THR A 69 14.17 29.25 -22.73
C THR A 69 13.99 30.31 -21.63
N LEU A 70 13.55 29.96 -20.42
CA LEU A 70 13.34 30.95 -19.34
C LEU A 70 13.78 30.44 -17.94
N GLY A 71 15.03 30.74 -17.59
CA GLY A 71 15.44 31.16 -16.23
C GLY A 71 15.48 30.12 -15.10
N ALA A 72 16.71 29.75 -14.71
CA ALA A 72 17.11 28.81 -13.67
C ALA A 72 16.71 29.12 -12.19
N LYS A 73 15.58 29.79 -11.90
CA LYS A 73 15.21 30.19 -10.51
C LYS A 73 14.11 29.35 -9.84
N LEU A 74 13.41 28.46 -10.55
CA LEU A 74 12.39 27.55 -9.96
C LEU A 74 12.95 26.21 -9.47
N ARG A 75 14.21 25.87 -9.78
CA ARG A 75 14.84 24.57 -9.49
C ARG A 75 15.15 24.30 -8.01
N LYS A 76 14.79 25.20 -7.09
CA LYS A 76 15.07 25.05 -5.65
C LYS A 76 13.88 24.57 -4.82
N ASP A 77 12.66 24.57 -5.34
CA ASP A 77 11.49 24.12 -4.59
C ASP A 77 11.55 22.59 -4.35
N PRO A 78 11.53 22.11 -3.09
CA PRO A 78 11.51 20.68 -2.76
C PRO A 78 10.32 19.93 -3.37
N ARG A 79 9.15 20.59 -3.53
CA ARG A 79 7.93 19.99 -4.10
C ARG A 79 8.07 19.73 -5.59
N VAL A 80 8.64 20.69 -6.33
CA VAL A 80 8.90 20.52 -7.77
C VAL A 80 9.91 19.39 -8.01
N ARG A 81 10.96 19.30 -7.18
CA ARG A 81 11.94 18.19 -7.27
C ARG A 81 11.37 16.83 -6.87
N TRP A 82 10.43 16.79 -5.91
CA TRP A 82 9.72 15.57 -5.56
C TRP A 82 8.76 15.15 -6.69
N GLN A 83 8.00 16.07 -7.28
CA GLN A 83 7.15 15.83 -8.43
C GLN A 83 7.96 15.37 -9.66
N GLU A 84 9.12 15.96 -9.92
CA GLU A 84 10.04 15.52 -10.97
C GLU A 84 10.58 14.11 -10.71
N ARG A 85 10.88 13.75 -9.45
CA ARG A 85 11.30 12.39 -9.09
C ARG A 85 10.16 11.38 -9.25
N GLN A 86 8.94 11.74 -8.84
CA GLN A 86 7.76 10.89 -9.02
C GLN A 86 7.41 10.72 -10.50
N ALA A 87 7.44 11.80 -11.29
CA ALA A 87 7.23 11.74 -12.73
C ALA A 87 8.31 10.91 -13.44
N ARG A 88 9.58 11.01 -13.02
CA ARG A 88 10.66 10.17 -13.56
C ARG A 88 10.50 8.71 -13.15
N LYS A 89 10.04 8.42 -11.94
CA LYS A 89 9.77 7.05 -11.47
C LYS A 89 8.56 6.45 -12.20
N ALA A 90 7.50 7.23 -12.39
CA ALA A 90 6.32 6.85 -13.18
C ALA A 90 6.66 6.66 -14.67
N ALA A 91 7.47 7.54 -15.26
CA ALA A 91 7.95 7.39 -16.63
C ALA A 91 8.88 6.19 -16.79
N ALA A 92 9.74 5.89 -15.80
CA ALA A 92 10.57 4.69 -15.79
C ALA A 92 9.74 3.41 -15.63
N LEU A 93 8.69 3.42 -14.82
CA LEU A 93 7.73 2.31 -14.69
C LEU A 93 6.92 2.10 -15.99
N ALA A 94 6.44 3.19 -16.60
CA ALA A 94 5.73 3.15 -17.88
C ALA A 94 6.64 2.73 -19.05
N ALA A 95 7.93 3.06 -19.01
CA ALA A 95 8.92 2.61 -20.00
C ALA A 95 9.44 1.18 -19.73
N ALA A 96 9.41 0.71 -18.47
CA ALA A 96 9.72 -0.68 -18.10
C ALA A 96 8.59 -1.65 -18.49
N GLN A 97 7.36 -1.14 -18.67
CA GLN A 97 6.32 -1.82 -19.43
C GLN A 97 6.75 -1.83 -20.91
N SER A 98 7.55 -2.82 -21.26
CA SER A 98 7.96 -3.09 -22.63
C SER A 98 6.73 -3.42 -23.49
N PRO A 99 6.73 -3.08 -24.79
CA PRO A 99 5.58 -3.31 -25.66
C PRO A 99 5.29 -4.81 -25.78
N ASP A 100 4.07 -5.21 -25.43
CA ASP A 100 3.40 -6.50 -25.71
C ASP A 100 4.30 -7.59 -26.32
N ASP A 101 5.16 -8.20 -25.51
CA ASP A 101 5.73 -9.49 -25.89
C ASP A 101 4.65 -10.56 -25.64
N PRO A 102 4.03 -11.11 -26.71
CA PRO A 102 2.94 -12.08 -26.55
C PRO A 102 3.39 -13.32 -25.77
N THR A 103 4.69 -13.64 -25.74
CA THR A 103 5.21 -14.76 -24.97
C THR A 103 5.27 -14.45 -23.47
N ALA A 104 5.62 -13.22 -23.10
CA ALA A 104 5.61 -12.76 -21.72
C ALA A 104 4.18 -12.66 -21.17
N THR A 105 3.24 -12.13 -21.97
CA THR A 105 1.82 -12.07 -21.60
C THR A 105 1.23 -13.46 -21.40
N ALA A 106 1.48 -14.38 -22.34
CA ALA A 106 1.03 -15.77 -22.22
C ALA A 106 1.64 -16.50 -21.02
N GLN A 107 2.90 -16.20 -20.67
CA GLN A 107 3.53 -16.74 -19.48
C GLN A 107 2.84 -16.22 -18.21
N ILE A 108 2.58 -14.91 -18.11
CA ILE A 108 1.89 -14.31 -16.95
C ILE A 108 0.49 -14.89 -16.79
N GLU A 109 -0.27 -15.06 -17.87
CA GLU A 109 -1.59 -15.69 -17.85
C GLU A 109 -1.51 -17.15 -17.38
N ARG A 110 -0.50 -17.90 -17.84
CA ARG A 110 -0.27 -19.28 -17.39
C ARG A 110 0.05 -19.34 -15.89
N GLU A 111 0.97 -18.49 -15.42
CA GLU A 111 1.34 -18.39 -14.00
C GLU A 111 0.14 -18.03 -13.14
N LYS A 112 -0.69 -17.08 -13.58
CA LYS A 112 -1.94 -16.70 -12.91
C LYS A 112 -2.91 -17.88 -12.79
N HIS A 113 -3.11 -18.65 -13.86
CA HIS A 113 -3.96 -19.84 -13.82
C HIS A 113 -3.38 -20.98 -12.98
N GLU A 114 -2.06 -21.12 -12.91
CA GLU A 114 -1.40 -22.07 -12.02
C GLU A 114 -1.55 -21.67 -10.54
N GLU A 115 -1.36 -20.38 -10.24
CA GLU A 115 -1.57 -19.80 -8.91
C GLU A 115 -3.00 -20.00 -8.40
N GLU A 116 -3.98 -19.61 -9.21
CA GLU A 116 -5.39 -19.74 -8.89
C GLU A 116 -5.76 -21.21 -8.62
N ARG A 117 -5.29 -22.14 -9.47
CA ARG A 117 -5.54 -23.57 -9.28
C ARG A 117 -4.91 -24.12 -8.00
N ALA A 118 -3.67 -23.74 -7.71
CA ALA A 118 -2.96 -24.21 -6.52
C ALA A 118 -3.64 -23.74 -5.23
N ILE A 119 -3.95 -22.44 -5.14
CA ILE A 119 -4.62 -21.87 -3.96
C ILE A 119 -6.04 -22.43 -3.83
N LYS A 120 -6.78 -22.55 -4.93
CA LYS A 120 -8.11 -23.16 -4.92
C LYS A 120 -8.06 -24.61 -4.42
N HIS A 121 -7.06 -25.38 -4.82
CA HIS A 121 -6.89 -26.76 -4.34
C HIS A 121 -6.72 -26.81 -2.81
N VAL A 122 -5.87 -25.94 -2.25
CA VAL A 122 -5.68 -25.82 -0.79
C VAL A 122 -6.99 -25.44 -0.09
N CYS A 123 -7.70 -24.45 -0.63
CA CYS A 123 -9.00 -24.03 -0.09
C CYS A 123 -10.02 -25.18 -0.11
N ASP A 124 -10.09 -25.94 -1.21
CA ASP A 124 -11.00 -27.08 -1.35
C ASP A 124 -10.70 -28.18 -0.33
N GLN A 125 -9.42 -28.51 -0.11
CA GLN A 125 -8.99 -29.51 0.88
C GLN A 125 -9.34 -29.11 2.32
N LEU A 126 -9.24 -27.81 2.63
CA LEU A 126 -9.55 -27.29 3.96
C LEU A 126 -11.01 -26.89 4.16
N GLY A 127 -11.87 -27.07 3.14
CA GLY A 127 -13.27 -26.65 3.20
C GLY A 127 -13.44 -25.12 3.31
N LEU A 128 -12.53 -24.36 2.73
CA LEU A 128 -12.50 -22.89 2.72
C LEU A 128 -12.92 -22.33 1.36
N GLU A 129 -13.42 -21.12 1.36
CA GLU A 129 -13.69 -20.30 0.17
C GLU A 129 -13.00 -18.94 0.31
N MET A 130 -12.59 -18.39 -0.82
CA MET A 130 -11.97 -17.07 -0.86
C MET A 130 -13.04 -15.99 -0.68
N HIS A 131 -12.78 -15.06 0.21
CA HIS A 131 -13.51 -13.82 0.36
C HIS A 131 -12.65 -12.69 -0.20
N GLU A 132 -13.08 -12.15 -1.34
CA GLU A 132 -12.36 -11.09 -2.04
C GLU A 132 -12.27 -9.82 -1.18
N ILE A 133 -11.04 -9.35 -1.02
CA ILE A 133 -10.69 -8.07 -0.41
C ILE A 133 -10.33 -7.11 -1.54
N ASN A 134 -10.65 -5.82 -1.36
CA ASN A 134 -10.31 -4.80 -2.35
C ASN A 134 -8.80 -4.82 -2.66
N PRO A 135 -8.41 -4.80 -3.95
CA PRO A 135 -7.01 -4.83 -4.38
C PRO A 135 -6.36 -3.44 -4.23
N ASP A 136 -6.30 -2.97 -2.99
CA ASP A 136 -5.61 -1.75 -2.59
C ASP A 136 -4.40 -2.08 -1.72
N GLY A 137 -3.64 -1.06 -1.36
CA GLY A 137 -2.46 -1.25 -0.52
C GLY A 137 -2.76 -1.68 0.92
N HIS A 138 -4.03 -1.81 1.32
CA HIS A 138 -4.46 -2.27 2.62
C HIS A 138 -4.92 -3.73 2.64
N CYS A 139 -4.83 -4.45 1.52
CA CYS A 139 -5.36 -5.81 1.35
C CYS A 139 -4.96 -6.79 2.49
N LEU A 140 -3.68 -6.86 2.87
CA LEU A 140 -3.22 -7.70 3.99
C LEU A 140 -3.98 -7.39 5.29
N PHE A 141 -4.00 -6.11 5.67
CA PHE A 141 -4.58 -5.64 6.92
C PHE A 141 -6.10 -5.83 6.95
N SER A 142 -6.76 -5.61 5.81
CA SER A 142 -8.20 -5.85 5.63
C SER A 142 -8.53 -7.34 5.71
N ALA A 143 -7.75 -8.21 5.06
CA ALA A 143 -7.92 -9.66 5.10
C ALA A 143 -7.76 -10.21 6.53
N VAL A 144 -6.74 -9.76 7.26
CA VAL A 144 -6.53 -10.16 8.66
C VAL A 144 -7.62 -9.60 9.58
N ALA A 145 -8.05 -8.35 9.38
CA ALA A 145 -9.14 -7.76 10.18
C ALA A 145 -10.44 -8.55 10.03
N ASP A 146 -10.77 -8.97 8.81
CA ASP A 146 -11.91 -9.82 8.51
C ASP A 146 -11.86 -11.16 9.29
N GLN A 147 -10.73 -11.87 9.19
CA GLN A 147 -10.52 -13.13 9.91
C GLN A 147 -10.59 -12.98 11.42
N LEU A 148 -9.97 -11.93 11.98
CA LEU A 148 -10.03 -11.65 13.41
C LEU A 148 -11.47 -11.34 13.88
N ALA A 149 -12.31 -10.74 13.03
CA ALA A 149 -13.73 -10.55 13.32
C ALA A 149 -14.48 -11.88 13.38
N LEU A 150 -14.21 -12.81 12.45
CA LEU A 150 -14.78 -14.16 12.47
C LEU A 150 -14.37 -14.94 13.73
N LEU A 151 -13.15 -14.73 14.20
CA LEU A 151 -12.63 -15.30 15.46
C LEU A 151 -13.11 -14.54 16.72
N ARG A 152 -13.95 -13.52 16.57
CA ARG A 152 -14.42 -12.62 17.65
C ARG A 152 -13.30 -11.96 18.45
N LYS A 153 -12.14 -11.76 17.83
CA LYS A 153 -11.01 -10.99 18.38
C LYS A 153 -11.19 -9.49 18.15
N LEU A 154 -11.95 -9.11 17.12
CA LEU A 154 -12.32 -7.72 16.84
C LEU A 154 -13.84 -7.55 16.87
N SER A 155 -14.29 -6.44 17.45
CA SER A 155 -15.68 -6.00 17.32
C SER A 155 -15.94 -5.43 15.91
N PRO A 156 -17.20 -5.35 15.44
CA PRO A 156 -17.53 -4.80 14.13
C PRO A 156 -16.99 -3.38 13.89
N LEU A 157 -16.87 -2.56 14.94
CA LEU A 157 -16.30 -1.20 14.85
C LEU A 157 -14.78 -1.22 14.64
N GLN A 158 -14.11 -2.28 15.08
CA GLN A 158 -12.67 -2.47 14.98
C GLN A 158 -12.27 -3.28 13.73
N THR A 159 -13.23 -3.88 13.02
CA THR A 159 -13.00 -4.64 11.79
C THR A 159 -12.68 -3.71 10.62
N ASN A 160 -11.48 -3.15 10.63
CA ASN A 160 -10.97 -2.26 9.59
C ASN A 160 -9.43 -2.33 9.53
N TYR A 161 -8.87 -2.01 8.37
CA TYR A 161 -7.42 -2.04 8.16
C TYR A 161 -6.64 -1.11 9.09
N LYS A 162 -7.24 0.01 9.54
CA LYS A 162 -6.56 0.97 10.43
C LYS A 162 -6.23 0.33 11.78
N THR A 163 -7.14 -0.49 12.28
CA THR A 163 -6.96 -1.22 13.54
C THR A 163 -5.83 -2.23 13.44
N THR A 164 -5.80 -3.03 12.38
CA THR A 164 -4.73 -4.02 12.18
C THR A 164 -3.39 -3.37 11.83
N ARG A 165 -3.36 -2.29 11.03
CA ARG A 165 -2.14 -1.49 10.81
C ARG A 165 -1.55 -0.94 12.11
N ALA A 166 -2.40 -0.34 12.94
CA ALA A 166 -1.96 0.18 14.24
C ALA A 166 -1.44 -0.94 15.15
N ALA A 167 -2.12 -2.10 15.19
CA ALA A 167 -1.68 -3.25 15.97
C ALA A 167 -0.30 -3.78 15.53
N ALA A 168 -0.10 -3.97 14.22
CA ALA A 168 1.19 -4.41 13.66
C ALA A 168 2.30 -3.40 14.02
N ALA A 169 2.11 -2.13 13.69
CA ALA A 169 3.11 -1.09 13.91
C ALA A 169 3.43 -0.88 15.40
N ASN A 170 2.43 -0.94 16.29
CA ASN A 170 2.67 -0.85 17.73
C ASN A 170 3.48 -2.05 18.21
N TYR A 171 3.09 -3.27 17.83
CA TYR A 171 3.80 -4.47 18.27
C TYR A 171 5.27 -4.46 17.83
N MET A 172 5.53 -4.08 16.58
CA MET A 172 6.88 -3.98 16.04
C MET A 172 7.72 -2.95 16.80
N LEU A 173 7.17 -1.77 17.11
CA LEU A 173 7.84 -0.74 17.89
C LEU A 173 8.17 -1.18 19.33
N ASP A 174 7.29 -1.99 19.93
CA ASP A 174 7.47 -2.50 21.29
C ASP A 174 8.49 -3.65 21.35
N HIS A 175 8.81 -4.28 20.21
CA HIS A 175 9.71 -5.44 20.10
C HIS A 175 10.73 -5.29 18.96
N PRO A 176 11.53 -4.21 18.91
CA PRO A 176 12.39 -3.90 17.76
C PRO A 176 13.41 -5.01 17.45
N ASP A 177 13.93 -5.67 18.49
CA ASP A 177 14.96 -6.71 18.35
C ASP A 177 14.48 -7.94 17.56
N ASP A 178 13.16 -8.18 17.51
CA ASP A 178 12.56 -9.29 16.78
C ASP A 178 12.42 -9.03 15.28
N PHE A 179 12.41 -7.76 14.86
CA PHE A 179 12.09 -7.37 13.48
C PHE A 179 13.27 -6.69 12.78
N LEU A 180 13.96 -5.80 13.47
CA LEU A 180 15.00 -4.95 12.92
C LEU A 180 16.13 -5.74 12.21
N PRO A 181 16.61 -6.90 12.72
CA PRO A 181 17.65 -7.68 12.05
C PRO A 181 17.28 -8.22 10.67
N PHE A 182 15.99 -8.22 10.31
CA PHE A 182 15.47 -8.79 9.06
C PHE A 182 14.89 -7.72 8.12
N LEU A 183 14.90 -6.45 8.52
CA LEU A 183 14.33 -5.37 7.74
C LEU A 183 15.39 -4.72 6.84
N PRO A 184 15.15 -4.65 5.52
CA PRO A 184 16.05 -3.97 4.61
C PRO A 184 16.06 -2.46 4.90
N SER A 185 17.15 -1.79 4.57
CA SER A 185 17.21 -0.34 4.66
C SER A 185 16.12 0.34 3.80
N MET A 186 15.62 1.49 4.26
CA MET A 186 14.56 2.23 3.55
C MET A 186 14.96 2.68 2.14
N ASP A 187 16.26 2.87 1.89
CA ASP A 187 16.82 3.36 0.63
C ASP A 187 17.56 2.26 -0.16
N GLY A 188 17.43 0.99 0.25
CA GLY A 188 18.11 -0.17 -0.35
C GLY A 188 19.51 -0.43 0.23
N GLU A 189 20.20 -1.46 -0.27
CA GLU A 189 21.53 -1.87 0.20
C GLU A 189 22.55 -0.72 0.17
N ASP A 190 22.48 0.15 -0.86
CA ASP A 190 23.33 1.34 -1.05
C ASP A 190 22.75 2.64 -0.45
N GLY A 191 21.72 2.52 0.39
CA GLY A 191 20.93 3.63 0.92
C GLY A 191 21.63 4.47 1.99
N ALA A 192 21.36 5.78 2.05
CA ALA A 192 21.90 6.66 3.08
C ALA A 192 21.30 6.32 4.46
N GLY A 193 22.01 5.51 5.24
CA GLY A 193 21.55 5.01 6.55
C GLY A 193 21.24 3.51 6.58
N ALA A 194 21.67 2.76 5.56
CA ALA A 194 21.88 1.32 5.65
C ALA A 194 23.07 1.01 6.57
N THR A 195 23.03 -0.14 7.26
CA THR A 195 24.25 -0.74 7.81
C THR A 195 25.15 -1.23 6.67
N ASP A 196 26.39 -1.63 6.98
CA ASP A 196 27.32 -2.21 5.99
C ASP A 196 26.71 -3.43 5.27
N ASP A 197 25.75 -4.11 5.90
CA ASP A 197 24.99 -5.25 5.38
C ASP A 197 23.65 -4.88 4.71
N GLY A 198 23.36 -3.60 4.46
CA GLY A 198 22.12 -3.17 3.80
C GLY A 198 20.86 -3.15 4.69
N LEU A 199 21.00 -3.25 6.02
CA LEU A 199 19.88 -3.38 6.96
C LEU A 199 19.42 -2.05 7.55
N MET A 200 18.20 -2.04 8.06
CA MET A 200 17.57 -0.87 8.67
C MET A 200 18.21 -0.50 10.01
N THR A 201 18.54 0.79 10.20
CA THR A 201 18.99 1.29 11.50
C THR A 201 17.82 1.51 12.47
N PRO A 202 18.05 1.48 13.80
CA PRO A 202 17.01 1.78 14.79
C PRO A 202 16.32 3.14 14.58
N LYS A 203 17.06 4.13 14.06
CA LYS A 203 16.51 5.44 13.73
C LYS A 203 15.47 5.38 12.60
N ASN A 204 15.71 4.54 11.59
CA ASN A 204 14.81 4.37 10.44
C ASN A 204 13.62 3.47 10.76
N PHE A 205 13.77 2.55 11.73
CA PHE A 205 12.72 1.62 12.14
C PHE A 205 11.45 2.30 12.65
N ALA A 206 11.59 3.38 13.44
CA ALA A 206 10.45 4.15 13.90
C ALA A 206 9.66 4.79 12.75
N GLN A 207 10.37 5.25 11.71
CA GLN A 207 9.75 5.80 10.51
C GLN A 207 9.03 4.72 9.71
N TYR A 208 9.66 3.55 9.53
CA TYR A 208 9.03 2.39 8.90
C TYR A 208 7.70 2.02 9.58
N CYS A 209 7.69 1.87 10.90
CA CYS A 209 6.48 1.56 11.65
C CYS A 209 5.41 2.66 11.52
N SER A 210 5.82 3.93 11.47
CA SER A 210 4.91 5.06 11.22
C SER A 210 4.30 4.99 9.82
N THR A 211 5.09 4.67 8.79
CA THR A 211 4.59 4.50 7.42
C THR A 211 3.59 3.35 7.34
N ILE A 212 3.92 2.18 7.89
CA ILE A 212 3.01 1.02 7.97
C ILE A 212 1.68 1.39 8.64
N ARG A 213 1.73 2.18 9.72
CA ARG A 213 0.54 2.61 10.45
C ARG A 213 -0.35 3.55 9.65
N ASN A 214 0.26 4.52 8.97
CA ASN A 214 -0.43 5.73 8.54
C ASN A 214 -0.68 5.83 7.03
N THR A 215 -0.11 4.94 6.21
CA THR A 215 -0.24 5.00 4.74
C THR A 215 -0.80 3.73 4.12
N GLY A 216 -1.04 3.75 2.82
CA GLY A 216 -1.37 2.59 2.00
C GLY A 216 -0.19 1.71 1.57
N VAL A 217 0.97 1.80 2.23
CA VAL A 217 2.09 0.90 1.89
C VAL A 217 1.68 -0.56 2.14
N TRP A 218 2.10 -1.44 1.23
CA TRP A 218 1.82 -2.87 1.33
C TRP A 218 2.55 -3.46 2.52
N GLY A 219 1.89 -4.37 3.23
CA GLY A 219 2.51 -5.16 4.28
C GLY A 219 2.94 -6.53 3.77
N GLY A 220 3.84 -7.17 4.51
CA GLY A 220 4.34 -8.50 4.18
C GLY A 220 4.63 -9.34 5.43
N GLU A 221 5.69 -10.14 5.34
CA GLU A 221 6.12 -11.07 6.39
C GLU A 221 6.28 -10.42 7.78
N PRO A 222 6.96 -9.26 7.94
CA PRO A 222 7.13 -8.64 9.26
C PRO A 222 5.79 -8.26 9.89
N GLU A 223 4.86 -7.72 9.11
CA GLU A 223 3.53 -7.33 9.57
C GLU A 223 2.67 -8.55 9.92
N ILE A 224 2.77 -9.64 9.15
CA ILE A 224 2.07 -10.90 9.44
C ILE A 224 2.53 -11.45 10.78
N MET A 225 3.85 -11.54 11.00
CA MET A 225 4.41 -12.00 12.27
C MET A 225 3.98 -11.09 13.44
N ALA A 226 4.06 -9.77 13.25
CA ALA A 226 3.62 -8.80 14.26
C ALA A 226 2.14 -8.95 14.62
N LEU A 227 1.26 -9.13 13.61
CA LEU A 227 -0.17 -9.34 13.83
C LEU A 227 -0.45 -10.66 14.55
N SER A 228 0.25 -11.73 14.18
CA SER A 228 0.09 -13.03 14.84
C SER A 228 0.39 -12.92 16.33
N ARG A 229 1.50 -12.26 16.69
CA ARG A 229 1.93 -12.03 18.08
C ARG A 229 1.02 -11.05 18.81
N ALA A 230 0.64 -9.94 18.18
CA ALA A 230 -0.21 -8.91 18.80
C ALA A 230 -1.59 -9.44 19.23
N TYR A 231 -2.19 -10.33 18.42
CA TYR A 231 -3.49 -10.93 18.74
C TYR A 231 -3.39 -12.30 19.42
N ASN A 232 -2.18 -12.83 19.55
CA ASN A 232 -1.90 -14.19 20.02
C ASN A 232 -2.75 -15.22 19.27
N VAL A 233 -2.72 -15.16 17.94
CA VAL A 233 -3.44 -16.04 17.03
C VAL A 233 -2.53 -16.43 15.86
N PRO A 234 -2.39 -17.72 15.53
CA PRO A 234 -1.64 -18.14 14.35
C PRO A 234 -2.23 -17.59 13.05
N ILE A 235 -1.36 -17.22 12.10
CA ILE A 235 -1.75 -16.80 10.75
C ILE A 235 -1.26 -17.81 9.72
N HIS A 236 -2.19 -18.43 8.99
CA HIS A 236 -1.92 -19.35 7.89
C HIS A 236 -2.12 -18.64 6.56
N VAL A 237 -1.08 -18.63 5.74
CA VAL A 237 -1.07 -18.01 4.41
C VAL A 237 -1.03 -19.10 3.36
N ALA A 238 -2.15 -19.32 2.66
CA ALA A 238 -2.20 -20.18 1.49
C ALA A 238 -1.58 -19.46 0.29
N GLN A 239 -0.66 -20.10 -0.43
CA GLN A 239 0.07 -19.47 -1.52
C GLN A 239 0.37 -20.44 -2.65
N TRP A 240 0.71 -19.89 -3.81
CA TRP A 240 1.32 -20.65 -4.88
C TRP A 240 2.83 -20.79 -4.64
N GLY A 241 3.23 -21.96 -4.13
CA GLY A 241 4.61 -22.25 -3.78
C GLY A 241 4.74 -23.51 -2.92
N GLN A 242 5.95 -23.76 -2.43
CA GLN A 242 6.22 -24.78 -1.43
C GLN A 242 6.85 -24.10 -0.20
N PRO A 243 6.28 -24.26 1.01
CA PRO A 243 5.05 -25.01 1.30
C PRO A 243 3.80 -24.29 0.75
N PRO A 244 2.70 -25.03 0.47
CA PRO A 244 1.44 -24.46 0.00
C PRO A 244 0.72 -23.63 1.06
N ILE A 245 1.07 -23.82 2.34
CA ILE A 245 0.63 -23.01 3.47
C ILE A 245 1.86 -22.63 4.29
N VAL A 246 2.05 -21.33 4.53
CA VAL A 246 3.04 -20.81 5.48
C VAL A 246 2.33 -20.50 6.79
N CYS A 247 2.81 -21.07 7.88
CA CYS A 247 2.24 -20.89 9.21
C CYS A 247 3.10 -19.95 10.04
N HIS A 248 2.48 -18.91 10.59
CA HIS A 248 3.11 -17.95 11.50
C HIS A 248 2.51 -18.18 12.87
N SER A 249 3.30 -18.75 13.79
CA SER A 249 2.88 -18.96 15.18
C SER A 249 3.33 -17.78 16.05
N PRO A 250 2.50 -17.29 16.98
CA PRO A 250 2.89 -16.19 17.88
C PRO A 250 4.10 -16.53 18.76
N ASP A 251 4.28 -17.80 19.13
CA ASP A 251 5.35 -18.29 20.00
C ASP A 251 6.47 -19.03 19.25
N GLY A 252 6.38 -19.11 17.91
CA GLY A 252 7.31 -19.87 17.08
C GLY A 252 7.21 -21.39 17.19
N MET A 253 6.19 -21.92 17.90
CA MET A 253 5.96 -23.35 18.04
C MET A 253 5.11 -23.91 16.89
N GLU A 254 5.09 -25.24 16.74
CA GLU A 254 4.16 -25.88 15.81
C GLU A 254 2.72 -25.55 16.18
N VAL A 255 1.94 -25.11 15.19
CA VAL A 255 0.54 -24.73 15.39
C VAL A 255 -0.32 -25.98 15.38
N ASP A 256 -1.10 -26.18 16.45
CA ASP A 256 -2.15 -27.20 16.45
C ASP A 256 -3.22 -26.83 15.39
N PRO A 257 -3.44 -27.67 14.37
CA PRO A 257 -4.42 -27.40 13.32
C PRO A 257 -5.88 -27.32 13.83
N HIS A 258 -6.15 -27.77 15.05
CA HIS A 258 -7.46 -27.66 15.70
C HIS A 258 -7.69 -26.31 16.40
N LEU A 259 -6.64 -25.51 16.61
CA LEU A 259 -6.79 -24.19 17.21
C LEU A 259 -7.35 -23.17 16.21
N PRO A 260 -8.13 -22.18 16.67
CA PRO A 260 -8.60 -21.11 15.82
C PRO A 260 -7.40 -20.31 15.26
N SER A 261 -7.34 -20.20 13.94
CA SER A 261 -6.29 -19.46 13.23
C SER A 261 -6.89 -18.53 12.18
N VAL A 262 -6.20 -17.41 11.95
CA VAL A 262 -6.46 -16.51 10.82
C VAL A 262 -6.00 -17.21 9.55
N LYS A 263 -6.84 -17.24 8.52
CA LYS A 263 -6.52 -17.87 7.23
C LYS A 263 -6.66 -16.85 6.12
N VAL A 264 -5.58 -16.62 5.40
CA VAL A 264 -5.51 -15.71 4.25
C VAL A 264 -4.89 -16.41 3.05
N SER A 265 -5.11 -15.89 1.85
CA SER A 265 -4.41 -16.34 0.65
C SER A 265 -3.58 -15.20 0.08
N TYR A 266 -2.39 -15.53 -0.41
CA TYR A 266 -1.43 -14.61 -1.02
C TYR A 266 -1.31 -14.91 -2.51
N HIS A 267 -1.42 -13.84 -3.32
CA HIS A 267 -1.45 -13.90 -4.77
C HIS A 267 -0.42 -12.93 -5.33
N ARG A 268 0.49 -13.41 -6.19
CA ARG A 268 1.56 -12.59 -6.81
C ARG A 268 1.21 -12.17 -8.22
N ARG A 269 0.39 -12.98 -8.91
CA ARG A 269 0.13 -12.85 -10.35
C ARG A 269 -1.36 -12.67 -10.67
N MET A 270 -2.24 -12.99 -9.74
CA MET A 270 -3.69 -12.88 -9.93
C MET A 270 -4.14 -11.44 -10.24
N TYR A 271 -3.48 -10.44 -9.65
CA TYR A 271 -3.81 -9.03 -9.76
C TYR A 271 -2.75 -8.28 -10.57
N GLY A 272 -3.19 -7.40 -11.48
CA GLY A 272 -2.29 -6.67 -12.39
C GLY A 272 -1.32 -5.69 -11.71
N LEU A 273 -1.55 -5.41 -10.42
CA LEU A 273 -0.75 -4.46 -9.64
C LEU A 273 0.39 -5.12 -8.86
N GLY A 274 0.38 -6.45 -8.70
CA GLY A 274 1.36 -7.21 -7.94
C GLY A 274 0.73 -8.03 -6.82
N GLU A 275 1.36 -8.01 -5.66
CA GLU A 275 1.00 -8.82 -4.49
C GLU A 275 -0.36 -8.44 -3.89
N HIS A 276 -1.16 -9.44 -3.53
CA HIS A 276 -2.48 -9.23 -2.95
C HIS A 276 -2.85 -10.31 -1.93
N TYR A 277 -3.63 -9.93 -0.93
CA TYR A 277 -4.15 -10.84 0.09
C TYR A 277 -5.67 -10.86 0.11
N ASN A 278 -6.24 -12.07 0.15
CA ASN A 278 -7.67 -12.30 0.38
C ASN A 278 -7.91 -13.07 1.67
N SER A 279 -9.08 -12.88 2.28
CA SER A 279 -9.52 -13.63 3.45
C SER A 279 -10.01 -15.03 3.03
N LEU A 280 -9.79 -16.07 3.83
CA LEU A 280 -10.29 -17.42 3.58
C LEU A 280 -11.34 -17.82 4.62
N ARG A 281 -12.60 -17.92 4.21
CA ARG A 281 -13.72 -18.21 5.10
C ARG A 281 -14.17 -19.68 4.96
N PRO A 282 -14.76 -20.29 5.99
CA PRO A 282 -15.35 -21.63 5.86
C PRO A 282 -16.45 -21.65 4.79
N LYS A 283 -16.45 -22.67 3.93
CA LYS A 283 -17.53 -22.87 2.94
C LYS A 283 -18.87 -22.97 3.64
N ARG A 284 -19.90 -22.36 3.05
CA ARG A 284 -21.29 -22.45 3.54
C ARG A 284 -21.77 -23.89 3.79
N SER A 285 -21.34 -24.84 2.95
CA SER A 285 -21.67 -26.26 3.10
C SER A 285 -21.11 -26.88 4.39
N VAL A 286 -19.90 -26.47 4.80
CA VAL A 286 -19.26 -26.92 6.04
C VAL A 286 -19.97 -26.31 7.26
N LEU A 287 -20.33 -25.02 7.19
CA LEU A 287 -21.07 -24.33 8.25
C LEU A 287 -22.46 -24.95 8.51
N GLN A 288 -23.16 -25.38 7.45
CA GLN A 288 -24.45 -26.07 7.56
C GLN A 288 -24.32 -27.47 8.16
N ALA A 289 -23.28 -28.22 7.80
CA ALA A 289 -23.01 -29.55 8.37
C ALA A 289 -22.68 -29.47 9.87
N MET A 290 -21.91 -28.46 10.31
CA MET A 290 -21.59 -28.24 11.72
C MET A 290 -22.82 -27.79 12.53
N SER A 291 -23.69 -26.96 11.94
CA SER A 291 -24.93 -26.52 12.61
C SER A 291 -25.97 -27.66 12.73
N GLY A 292 -26.00 -28.59 11.77
CA GLY A 292 -26.90 -29.75 11.78
C GLY A 292 -26.53 -30.83 12.80
N MET A 293 -25.26 -30.94 13.21
CA MET A 293 -24.83 -31.90 14.24
C MET A 293 -25.18 -31.45 15.67
N ILE A 294 -25.36 -30.14 15.91
CA ILE A 294 -25.68 -29.60 17.24
C ILE A 294 -27.17 -29.79 17.58
N VAL A 295 -28.02 -30.04 16.57
CA VAL A 295 -29.46 -30.28 16.73
C VAL A 295 -29.79 -31.75 16.48
N GLY A 296 -29.15 -32.66 17.23
CA GLY A 296 -29.57 -34.06 17.32
C GLY A 296 -30.77 -34.21 18.27
N PRO A 297 -31.71 -35.13 18.00
CA PRO A 297 -32.98 -35.19 18.72
C PRO A 297 -32.76 -35.66 20.16
N GLY A 298 -33.05 -34.76 21.10
CA GLY A 298 -33.34 -35.12 22.50
C GLY A 298 -34.80 -35.43 22.68
#